data_AF-A0A955M9R2-F1
#
_entry.id   AF-A0A955M9R2-F1
#
_cell.length_a   1.000
_cell.length_b   1.000
_cell.length_c   1.000
_cell.angle_alpha   90.00
_cell.angle_beta   90.00
_cell.angle_gamma   90.00
#
_symmetry.space_group_name_H-M   'P 1'
#
loop_
_entity.id
_entity.type
_entity.pdbx_description
1 polymer ?
#
loop_
_entity_poly.entity_id
_entity_poly.type
_entity_poly.pdbx_seq_one_letter_code
_entity_poly.pdbx_strand_id
1 'polypeptide(L)'
;MILTGVPVPGQVCAQQRPALPAAGSRIGISPAYTPATLAGVNIDPRRPFDFDFIIHPGDSGLNGEELRGESLKLIKYFMAALTLDEEQLWVNLSPYEAERVIPERFGHTEMGRDLLAQDYLLKQLTASLMYPEDELGDRFWQRVNRLAYEKFGTAEIPLNTFNKIWIVPD
;
A
#
# COMPACT_ATOMS: atom_id res chain seq x y z
N MET A 1 -9.82 39.30 13.28
CA MET A 1 -8.91 38.26 13.80
C MET A 1 -8.94 37.11 12.80
N ILE A 2 -8.06 37.18 11.80
CA ILE A 2 -8.02 36.23 10.68
C ILE A 2 -6.82 35.32 10.96
N LEU A 3 -7.08 34.07 11.32
CA LEU A 3 -6.05 33.05 11.40
C LEU A 3 -5.87 32.46 10.00
N THR A 4 -4.89 32.96 9.26
CA THR A 4 -4.41 32.34 8.03
C THR A 4 -3.65 31.07 8.40
N GLY A 5 -4.34 29.93 8.32
CA GLY A 5 -3.71 28.61 8.35
C GLY A 5 -2.87 28.42 7.09
N VAL A 6 -1.56 28.49 7.24
CA VAL A 6 -0.60 28.14 6.18
C VAL A 6 -0.74 26.63 5.90
N PRO A 7 -0.96 26.19 4.66
CA PRO A 7 -0.92 24.77 4.34
C PRO A 7 0.52 24.29 4.51
N VAL A 8 0.74 23.32 5.41
CA VAL A 8 2.03 22.65 5.56
C VAL A 8 2.33 21.92 4.24
N PRO A 9 3.45 22.21 3.56
CA PRO A 9 3.79 21.54 2.32
C PRO A 9 3.99 20.05 2.57
N GLY A 10 3.48 19.23 1.65
CA GLY A 10 3.49 17.78 1.71
C GLY A 10 4.87 17.25 2.08
N GLN A 11 4.93 16.48 3.16
CA GLN A 11 6.05 15.59 3.39
C GLN A 11 6.07 14.59 2.24
N VAL A 12 7.10 14.69 1.41
CA VAL A 12 7.49 13.66 0.46
C VAL A 12 7.80 12.42 1.31
N CYS A 13 6.86 11.47 1.37
CA CYS A 13 7.03 10.20 2.07
C CYS A 13 7.91 9.27 1.24
N ALA A 14 9.15 9.66 1.01
CA ALA A 14 10.17 8.82 0.39
C ALA A 14 11.39 8.80 1.31
N GLN A 15 11.26 8.05 2.41
CA GLN A 15 12.32 7.39 3.22
C GLN A 15 12.14 7.55 4.71
N GLN A 16 11.72 6.44 5.28
CA GLN A 16 11.84 5.90 6.64
C GLN A 16 10.69 4.90 6.70
N ARG A 17 10.88 3.72 7.33
CA ARG A 17 9.78 2.78 7.59
C ARG A 17 8.51 3.58 7.83
N PRO A 18 7.42 3.39 7.07
CA PRO A 18 6.27 4.26 7.21
C PRO A 18 5.96 4.28 8.70
N ALA A 19 6.05 5.46 9.32
CA ALA A 19 5.53 5.63 10.67
C ALA A 19 4.04 5.33 10.50
N LEU A 20 3.68 4.07 10.75
CA LEU A 20 2.36 3.60 10.41
C LEU A 20 1.38 4.45 11.21
N PRO A 21 0.34 4.99 10.56
CA PRO A 21 -0.67 5.76 11.27
C PRO A 21 -1.25 4.90 12.39
N ALA A 22 -1.59 5.51 13.53
CA ALA A 22 -2.17 4.77 14.65
C ALA A 22 -3.44 4.04 14.20
N ALA A 23 -3.72 2.87 14.78
CA ALA A 23 -4.91 2.10 14.46
C ALA A 23 -6.18 2.96 14.67
N GLY A 24 -7.04 3.02 13.66
CA GLY A 24 -8.28 3.81 13.69
C GLY A 24 -8.11 5.31 13.41
N SER A 25 -6.88 5.78 13.14
CA SER A 25 -6.70 7.13 12.62
C SER A 25 -7.19 7.25 11.18
N ARG A 26 -7.79 8.40 10.83
CA ARG A 26 -8.24 8.68 9.47
C ARG A 26 -7.08 9.18 8.63
N ILE A 27 -6.94 8.65 7.42
CA ILE A 27 -5.92 9.04 6.44
C ILE A 27 -6.57 9.53 5.14
N GLY A 28 -5.93 10.49 4.50
CA GLY A 28 -6.38 11.07 3.24
C GLY A 28 -5.72 10.43 2.02
N ILE A 29 -6.27 10.73 0.84
CA ILE A 29 -5.67 10.37 -0.44
C ILE A 29 -4.46 11.28 -0.69
N SER A 30 -3.34 10.69 -1.14
CA SER A 30 -2.18 11.46 -1.57
C SER A 30 -2.41 12.06 -2.98
N PRO A 31 -1.68 13.12 -3.36
CA PRO A 31 -1.57 13.49 -4.76
C PRO A 31 -1.12 12.30 -5.63
N ALA A 32 -1.45 12.35 -6.92
CA ALA A 32 -0.91 11.40 -7.89
C ALA A 32 0.62 11.51 -7.92
N TYR A 33 1.29 10.35 -7.95
CA TYR A 33 2.73 10.26 -7.81
C TYR A 33 3.27 9.01 -8.48
N THR A 34 4.35 9.15 -9.26
CA THR A 34 5.08 8.03 -9.86
C THR A 34 6.30 7.69 -8.98
N PRO A 35 6.33 6.55 -8.28
CA PRO A 35 7.49 6.18 -7.47
C PRO A 35 8.72 5.87 -8.32
N ALA A 36 9.88 5.81 -7.66
CA ALA A 36 11.05 5.21 -8.26
C ALA A 36 10.77 3.73 -8.57
N THR A 37 11.20 3.26 -9.74
CA THR A 37 10.94 1.90 -10.22
C THR A 37 12.21 1.26 -10.76
N LEU A 38 12.31 -0.07 -10.60
CA LEU A 38 13.32 -0.84 -11.29
C LEU A 38 12.86 -1.03 -12.75
N ALA A 39 13.55 -0.35 -13.67
CA ALA A 39 13.19 -0.32 -15.10
C ALA A 39 13.80 -1.49 -15.89
N GLY A 40 14.90 -2.07 -15.41
CA GLY A 40 15.52 -3.21 -16.07
C GLY A 40 16.78 -3.72 -15.38
N VAL A 41 17.25 -4.87 -15.86
CA VAL A 41 18.50 -5.49 -15.43
C VAL A 41 19.31 -5.81 -16.68
N ASN A 42 20.56 -5.36 -16.71
CA ASN A 42 21.51 -5.73 -17.74
C ASN A 42 22.45 -6.81 -17.18
N ILE A 43 22.68 -7.86 -17.98
CA ILE A 43 23.46 -9.04 -17.61
C ILE A 43 24.55 -9.23 -18.67
N ASP A 44 25.81 -9.24 -18.27
CA ASP A 44 26.93 -9.59 -19.15
C ASP A 44 27.06 -11.12 -19.21
N PRO A 45 26.88 -11.77 -20.38
CA PRO A 45 26.99 -13.23 -20.50
C PRO A 45 28.37 -13.77 -20.08
N ARG A 46 29.41 -12.94 -20.09
CA ARG A 46 30.77 -13.31 -19.67
C ARG A 46 30.96 -13.23 -18.15
N ARG A 47 30.09 -12.50 -17.45
CA ARG A 47 30.06 -12.34 -15.99
C ARG A 47 28.60 -12.41 -15.51
N PRO A 48 27.96 -13.59 -15.57
CA PRO A 48 26.51 -13.73 -15.40
C PRO A 48 25.99 -13.42 -13.99
N PHE A 49 26.89 -13.27 -13.01
CA PHE A 49 26.55 -12.89 -11.64
C PHE A 49 26.78 -11.40 -11.36
N ASP A 50 27.28 -10.64 -12.33
CA ASP A 50 27.40 -9.19 -12.27
C ASP A 50 26.12 -8.59 -12.88
N PHE A 51 25.29 -7.99 -12.02
CA PHE A 51 24.03 -7.38 -12.41
C PHE A 51 24.14 -5.85 -12.39
N ASP A 52 23.80 -5.23 -13.52
CA ASP A 52 23.61 -3.78 -13.60
C ASP A 52 22.10 -3.48 -13.57
N PHE A 53 21.64 -2.79 -12.52
CA PHE A 53 20.23 -2.42 -12.37
C PHE A 53 19.97 -1.00 -12.88
N ILE A 54 18.91 -0.84 -13.68
CA ILE A 54 18.47 0.44 -14.22
C ILE A 54 17.28 0.93 -13.40
N ILE A 55 17.42 2.07 -12.73
CA ILE A 55 16.39 2.65 -11.88
C ILE A 55 15.83 3.90 -12.56
N HIS A 56 14.50 3.96 -12.71
CA HIS A 56 13.81 5.17 -13.12
C HIS A 56 13.35 5.92 -11.86
N PRO A 57 13.81 7.17 -11.61
CA PRO A 57 13.53 7.87 -10.36
C PRO A 57 12.08 8.33 -10.20
N GLY A 58 11.30 8.38 -11.30
CA GLY A 58 9.91 8.86 -11.27
C GLY A 58 9.82 10.31 -10.77
N ASP A 59 8.78 10.59 -9.99
CA ASP A 59 8.51 11.89 -9.36
C ASP A 59 9.17 12.03 -7.99
N SER A 60 10.05 11.10 -7.60
CA SER A 60 10.52 10.96 -6.21
C SER A 60 11.40 12.11 -5.71
N GLY A 61 12.08 12.82 -6.61
CA GLY A 61 13.07 13.85 -6.25
C GLY A 61 14.30 13.32 -5.52
N LEU A 62 14.41 11.99 -5.34
CA LEU A 62 15.52 11.36 -4.62
C LEU A 62 16.83 11.52 -5.38
N ASN A 63 17.90 11.81 -4.64
CA ASN A 63 19.24 11.97 -5.20
C ASN A 63 20.32 11.42 -4.24
N GLY A 64 21.55 11.29 -4.74
CA GLY A 64 22.70 10.85 -3.95
C GLY A 64 22.47 9.55 -3.17
N GLU A 65 22.73 9.60 -1.86
CA GLU A 65 22.60 8.45 -0.97
C GLU A 65 21.15 8.00 -0.77
N GLU A 66 20.17 8.91 -0.84
CA GLU A 66 18.76 8.56 -0.71
C GLU A 66 18.34 7.72 -1.93
N LEU A 67 18.65 8.18 -3.15
CA LEU A 67 18.37 7.41 -4.36
C LEU A 67 19.08 6.05 -4.33
N ARG A 68 20.32 5.99 -3.82
CA ARG A 68 21.07 4.74 -3.65
C ARG A 68 20.37 3.78 -2.68
N GLY A 69 19.87 4.29 -1.55
CA GLY A 69 19.11 3.51 -0.57
C GLY A 69 17.82 2.95 -1.15
N GLU A 70 17.05 3.78 -1.87
CA GLU A 70 15.82 3.37 -2.54
C GLU A 70 16.10 2.33 -3.64
N SER A 71 17.14 2.55 -4.43
CA SER A 71 17.59 1.60 -5.46
C SER A 71 17.93 0.24 -4.86
N LEU A 72 18.66 0.22 -3.75
CA LEU A 72 19.01 -1.03 -3.06
C LEU A 72 17.76 -1.75 -2.52
N LYS A 73 16.77 -1.01 -2.02
CA LYS A 73 15.48 -1.58 -1.59
C LYS A 73 14.75 -2.24 -2.77
N LEU A 74 14.64 -1.55 -3.91
CA LEU A 74 14.03 -2.09 -5.13
C LEU A 74 14.75 -3.34 -5.64
N ILE A 75 16.09 -3.35 -5.59
CA ILE A 75 16.89 -4.53 -5.93
C ILE A 75 16.60 -5.69 -4.98
N LYS A 76 16.52 -5.44 -3.66
CA LYS A 76 16.14 -6.49 -2.69
C LYS A 76 14.75 -7.06 -2.96
N TYR A 77 13.79 -6.22 -3.34
CA TYR A 77 12.45 -6.69 -3.72
C TYR A 77 12.52 -7.59 -4.96
N PHE A 78 13.23 -7.16 -5.99
CA PHE A 78 13.45 -7.97 -7.19
C PHE A 78 14.08 -9.33 -6.87
N MET A 79 15.14 -9.34 -6.07
CA MET A 79 15.79 -10.59 -5.65
C MET A 79 14.86 -11.45 -4.79
N ALA A 80 14.07 -10.86 -3.89
CA ALA A 80 13.08 -11.60 -3.12
C ALA A 80 12.08 -12.31 -4.03
N ALA A 81 11.54 -11.61 -5.04
CA ALA A 81 10.61 -12.16 -6.02
C ALA A 81 11.22 -13.30 -6.87
N LEU A 82 12.53 -13.26 -7.16
CA LEU A 82 13.20 -14.35 -7.88
C LEU A 82 13.52 -15.57 -7.00
N THR A 83 13.51 -15.42 -5.68
CA THR A 83 13.96 -16.47 -4.74
C THR A 83 12.82 -17.18 -4.00
N LEU A 84 11.62 -16.59 -4.04
CA LEU A 84 10.42 -17.13 -3.39
C LEU A 84 9.47 -17.70 -4.42
N ASP A 85 8.76 -18.75 -4.04
CA ASP A 85 7.67 -19.28 -4.86
C ASP A 85 6.55 -18.24 -4.93
N GLU A 86 5.91 -18.11 -6.10
CA GLU A 86 4.88 -17.09 -6.37
C GLU A 86 3.71 -17.20 -5.38
N GLU A 87 3.35 -18.43 -4.98
CA GLU A 87 2.27 -18.69 -4.02
C GLU A 87 2.59 -18.20 -2.60
N GLN A 88 3.82 -17.74 -2.33
CA GLN A 88 4.23 -17.14 -1.06
C GLN A 88 4.15 -15.61 -1.06
N LEU A 89 3.87 -14.96 -2.19
CA LEU A 89 3.88 -13.51 -2.32
C LEU A 89 2.53 -12.88 -1.97
N TRP A 90 2.07 -13.09 -0.73
CA TRP A 90 0.80 -12.51 -0.25
C TRP A 90 0.89 -12.05 1.21
N VAL A 91 0.00 -11.13 1.57
CA VAL A 91 -0.21 -10.62 2.94
C VAL A 91 -1.69 -10.49 3.24
N ASN A 92 -2.06 -10.53 4.53
CA ASN A 92 -3.44 -10.49 4.97
C ASN A 92 -3.57 -9.95 6.41
N LEU A 93 -4.08 -8.72 6.57
CA LEU A 93 -4.50 -8.20 7.88
C LEU A 93 -6.02 -8.36 8.11
N SER A 94 -6.52 -9.57 7.98
CA SER A 94 -7.91 -9.90 8.34
C SER A 94 -8.04 -10.06 9.85
N PRO A 95 -9.01 -9.41 10.51
CA PRO A 95 -9.22 -9.53 11.96
C PRO A 95 -9.66 -10.95 12.37
N TYR A 96 -10.07 -11.80 11.42
CA TYR A 96 -10.54 -13.16 11.67
C TYR A 96 -9.48 -14.23 11.35
N GLU A 97 -8.32 -13.85 10.80
CA GLU A 97 -7.27 -14.78 10.36
C GLU A 97 -5.92 -14.40 10.98
N ALA A 98 -5.87 -14.28 12.31
CA ALA A 98 -4.68 -13.85 13.05
C ALA A 98 -3.44 -14.76 12.81
N GLU A 99 -3.67 -16.04 12.50
CA GLU A 99 -2.60 -17.02 12.21
C GLU A 99 -2.17 -17.05 10.74
N ARG A 100 -2.82 -16.27 9.87
CA ARG A 100 -2.58 -16.26 8.42
C ARG A 100 -2.38 -14.84 7.94
N VAL A 101 -1.28 -14.24 8.39
CA VAL A 101 -0.92 -12.84 8.10
C VAL A 101 0.04 -12.70 6.93
N ILE A 102 1.11 -13.50 6.93
CA ILE A 102 2.16 -13.47 5.92
C ILE A 102 2.92 -14.79 5.96
N PRO A 103 3.34 -15.38 4.82
CA PRO A 103 4.23 -16.53 4.83
C PRO A 103 5.56 -16.23 5.53
N GLU A 104 6.03 -17.16 6.35
CA GLU A 104 7.21 -16.96 7.23
C GLU A 104 8.44 -16.45 6.46
N ARG A 105 8.79 -17.13 5.36
CA ARG A 105 9.94 -16.74 4.52
C ARG A 105 9.77 -15.35 3.91
N PHE A 106 8.56 -15.04 3.45
CA PHE A 106 8.28 -13.74 2.86
C PHE A 106 8.35 -12.61 3.90
N GLY A 107 7.87 -12.84 5.12
CA GLY A 107 7.95 -11.88 6.23
C GLY A 107 9.38 -11.55 6.70
N HIS A 108 10.35 -12.43 6.42
CA HIS A 108 11.76 -12.14 6.65
C HIS A 108 12.36 -11.18 5.61
N THR A 109 11.73 -11.01 4.45
CA THR A 109 12.16 -10.06 3.42
C THR A 109 11.71 -8.62 3.74
N GLU A 110 12.43 -7.64 3.22
CA GLU A 110 12.00 -6.24 3.28
C GLU A 110 10.70 -6.03 2.49
N MET A 111 10.57 -6.69 1.34
CA MET A 111 9.38 -6.67 0.50
C MET A 111 8.11 -7.12 1.23
N GLY A 112 8.16 -8.25 1.94
CA GLY A 112 7.00 -8.78 2.66
C GLY A 112 6.54 -7.89 3.81
N ARG A 113 7.48 -7.32 4.57
CA ARG A 113 7.14 -6.37 5.64
C ARG A 113 6.52 -5.09 5.09
N ASP A 114 7.07 -4.57 3.99
CA ASP A 114 6.55 -3.35 3.37
C ASP A 114 5.20 -3.60 2.69
N LEU A 115 4.98 -4.77 2.06
CA LEU A 115 3.69 -5.16 1.52
C LEU A 115 2.62 -5.26 2.61
N LEU A 116 2.97 -5.82 3.77
CA LEU A 116 2.08 -5.89 4.93
C LEU A 116 1.73 -4.49 5.46
N ALA A 117 2.69 -3.57 5.47
CA ALA A 117 2.46 -2.17 5.80
C ALA A 117 1.53 -1.48 4.78
N GLN A 118 1.64 -1.81 3.48
CA GLN A 118 0.71 -1.31 2.46
C GLN A 118 -0.71 -1.86 2.64
N ASP A 119 -0.86 -3.13 2.99
CA ASP A 119 -2.16 -3.73 3.31
C ASP A 119 -2.85 -3.01 4.49
N TYR A 120 -2.06 -2.63 5.51
CA TYR A 120 -2.56 -1.83 6.63
C TYR A 120 -3.04 -0.45 6.19
N LEU A 121 -2.23 0.28 5.40
CA LEU A 121 -2.59 1.59 4.88
C LEU A 121 -3.82 1.53 3.97
N LEU A 122 -3.93 0.51 3.12
CA LEU A 122 -5.07 0.30 2.25
C LEU A 122 -6.37 0.12 3.05
N LYS A 123 -6.31 -0.66 4.14
CA LYS A 123 -7.46 -0.85 5.04
C LYS A 123 -7.83 0.44 5.77
N GLN A 124 -6.85 1.20 6.27
CA GLN A 124 -7.11 2.49 6.90
C GLN A 124 -7.71 3.51 5.93
N LEU A 125 -7.21 3.57 4.70
CA LEU A 125 -7.70 4.47 3.67
C LEU A 125 -9.15 4.11 3.30
N THR A 126 -9.42 2.82 3.09
CA THR A 126 -10.77 2.33 2.78
C THR A 126 -11.75 2.69 3.91
N ALA A 127 -11.37 2.48 5.17
CA ALA A 127 -12.18 2.89 6.33
C ALA A 127 -12.41 4.41 6.39
N SER A 128 -11.37 5.20 6.08
CA SER A 128 -11.45 6.67 6.08
C SER A 128 -12.41 7.18 5.00
N LEU A 129 -12.38 6.60 3.80
CA LEU A 129 -13.26 6.98 2.69
C LEU A 129 -14.73 6.57 2.91
N MET A 130 -14.98 5.53 3.72
CA MET A 130 -16.31 5.06 4.08
C MET A 130 -16.83 5.64 5.40
N TYR A 131 -16.14 6.62 5.99
CA TYR A 131 -16.55 7.20 7.26
C TYR A 131 -17.90 7.93 7.12
N PRO A 132 -18.99 7.50 7.79
CA PRO A 132 -20.35 7.98 7.51
C PRO A 132 -20.59 9.47 7.75
N GLU A 133 -19.76 10.11 8.58
CA GLU A 133 -19.91 11.55 8.88
C GLU A 133 -19.20 12.44 7.85
N ASP A 134 -18.34 11.87 7.00
CA ASP A 134 -17.71 12.60 5.90
C ASP A 134 -18.62 12.55 4.67
N GLU A 135 -18.62 13.62 3.87
CA GLU A 135 -19.52 13.78 2.71
C GLU A 135 -19.46 12.61 1.71
N LEU A 136 -18.26 12.05 1.49
CA LEU A 136 -18.08 10.90 0.62
C LEU A 136 -18.68 9.62 1.23
N GLY A 137 -18.44 9.38 2.52
CA GLY A 137 -18.92 8.20 3.21
C GLY A 137 -20.44 8.21 3.39
N ASP A 138 -21.03 9.36 3.72
CA ASP A 138 -22.49 9.54 3.78
C ASP A 138 -23.14 9.15 2.44
N ARG A 139 -22.65 9.69 1.33
CA ARG A 139 -23.15 9.33 -0.01
C ARG A 139 -22.99 7.84 -0.33
N PHE A 140 -21.87 7.24 0.07
CA PHE A 140 -21.62 5.81 -0.10
C PHE A 140 -22.69 4.99 0.64
N TRP A 141 -22.91 5.26 1.92
CA TRP A 141 -23.87 4.51 2.74
C TRP A 141 -25.32 4.75 2.34
N GLN A 142 -25.69 5.97 1.94
CA GLN A 142 -27.02 6.24 1.37
C GLN A 142 -27.28 5.41 0.11
N ARG A 143 -26.28 5.27 -0.76
CA ARG A 143 -26.39 4.44 -1.97
C ARG A 143 -26.52 2.95 -1.60
N VAL A 144 -25.71 2.46 -0.67
CA VAL A 144 -25.78 1.06 -0.20
C VAL A 144 -27.15 0.75 0.39
N ASN A 145 -27.65 1.60 1.29
CA ASN A 145 -28.95 1.41 1.94
C ASN A 145 -30.12 1.48 0.94
N ARG A 146 -30.05 2.37 -0.05
CA ARG A 146 -31.05 2.42 -1.12
C ARG A 146 -31.09 1.12 -1.92
N LEU A 147 -29.93 0.61 -2.36
CA LEU A 147 -29.83 -0.64 -3.11
C LEU A 147 -30.30 -1.85 -2.29
N ALA A 148 -30.00 -1.86 -0.99
CA ALA A 148 -30.48 -2.89 -0.06
C ALA A 148 -32.00 -2.92 -0.02
N TYR A 149 -32.63 -1.77 0.15
CA TYR A 149 -34.10 -1.65 0.19
C TYR A 149 -34.75 -2.05 -1.13
N GLU A 150 -34.21 -1.59 -2.27
CA GLU A 150 -34.72 -1.95 -3.60
C GLU A 150 -34.68 -3.45 -3.87
N LYS A 151 -33.66 -4.15 -3.38
CA LYS A 151 -33.46 -5.58 -3.64
C LYS A 151 -34.13 -6.50 -2.62
N PHE A 152 -34.22 -6.08 -1.36
CA PHE A 152 -34.62 -6.95 -0.25
C PHE A 152 -35.80 -6.39 0.57
N GLY A 153 -36.31 -5.20 0.26
CA GLY A 153 -37.41 -4.57 0.97
C GLY A 153 -37.06 -4.04 2.36
N THR A 154 -35.78 -4.08 2.76
CA THR A 154 -35.28 -3.58 4.03
C THR A 154 -33.84 -3.11 3.90
N ALA A 155 -33.45 -2.12 4.72
CA ALA A 155 -32.07 -1.70 4.88
C ALA A 155 -31.37 -2.41 6.08
N GLU A 156 -32.13 -3.12 6.91
CA GLU A 156 -31.63 -3.88 8.07
C GLU A 156 -31.13 -5.28 7.65
N ILE A 157 -30.31 -5.33 6.62
CA ILE A 157 -29.61 -6.55 6.24
C ILE A 157 -28.25 -6.61 6.94
N PRO A 158 -27.81 -7.80 7.41
CA PRO A 158 -26.43 -7.99 7.83
C PRO A 158 -25.50 -7.68 6.65
N LEU A 159 -24.89 -6.51 6.66
CA LEU A 159 -23.93 -6.10 5.64
C LEU A 159 -22.54 -6.48 6.12
N ASN A 160 -21.90 -7.44 5.45
CA ASN A 160 -20.46 -7.61 5.57
C ASN A 160 -19.78 -6.54 4.69
N THR A 161 -19.49 -5.39 5.27
CA THR A 161 -18.76 -4.31 4.60
C THR A 161 -17.26 -4.46 4.71
N PHE A 162 -16.80 -5.55 5.34
CA PHE A 162 -15.41 -5.96 5.33
C PHE A 162 -15.10 -6.60 3.98
N ASN A 163 -14.74 -5.77 3.02
CA ASN A 163 -14.17 -6.26 1.77
C ASN A 163 -12.85 -6.96 2.11
N LYS A 164 -12.76 -8.27 1.84
CA LYS A 164 -11.49 -9.00 1.89
C LYS A 164 -10.64 -8.51 0.72
N ILE A 165 -9.86 -7.47 0.96
CA ILE A 165 -8.92 -6.94 -0.01
C ILE A 165 -7.60 -7.69 0.18
N TRP A 166 -7.16 -8.36 -0.88
CA TRP A 166 -5.88 -9.05 -0.96
C TRP A 166 -4.97 -8.24 -1.86
N ILE A 167 -3.68 -8.15 -1.51
CA ILE A 167 -2.66 -7.73 -2.46
C ILE A 167 -1.99 -9.01 -2.97
N VAL A 168 -2.19 -9.30 -4.25
CA VAL A 168 -1.56 -10.41 -4.97
C VAL A 168 -0.80 -9.78 -6.14
N PRO A 169 0.46 -10.15 -6.40
CA PRO A 169 1.13 -9.76 -7.64
C PRO A 169 0.45 -10.43 -8.84
N ASP A 170 0.20 -9.68 -9.90
CA ASP A 170 -0.16 -10.20 -11.23
C ASP A 170 1.11 -10.36 -12.10
#